data_AF-A0A7V1RHF9-F1
#
_entry.id   AF-A0A7V1RHF9-F1
#
_cell.length_a   1.000
_cell.length_b   1.000
_cell.length_c   1.000
_cell.angle_alpha   90.00
_cell.angle_beta   90.00
_cell.angle_gamma   90.00
#
_symmetry.space_group_name_H-M   'P 1'
#
loop_
_entity.id
_entity.type
_entity.pdbx_description
1 polymer ?
#
loop_
_entity_poly.entity_id
_entity_poly.type
_entity_poly.pdbx_seq_one_letter_code
_entity_poly.pdbx_strand_id
1 'polypeptide(L)'
;NLDGGGSTALWARGLYLNGPSDGAPRPVANALLVFGQAEPLQDAGPPATVTLNAGETAALSPPPDAAGGGILWGTVDGRGFVDQLGRLSATRAGTLAAASVMSARRHTVTCTVIPGPPARLRAVLGAAPNDPPDRSVVTATVTDRFGNPLPDVEVVFAPKGGTADPARARTDVRGQAAAEIVWDVETGRSVVVCTGGLSSAVVRGR
;
A
#
# COMPACT_ATOMS: atom_id res chain seq x y z
N ASN A 1 5.09 -33.14 -4.19
CA ASN A 1 5.63 -31.80 -3.87
C ASN A 1 5.08 -31.37 -2.53
N LEU A 2 5.86 -31.62 -1.47
CA LEU A 2 5.59 -31.25 -0.07
C LEU A 2 6.76 -30.37 0.38
N ASP A 3 7.01 -29.26 -0.31
CA ASP A 3 8.12 -28.35 0.01
C ASP A 3 7.82 -27.43 1.20
N GLY A 4 6.74 -27.69 1.96
CA GLY A 4 6.55 -27.16 3.31
C GLY A 4 6.41 -25.63 3.40
N GLY A 5 6.40 -24.90 2.28
CA GLY A 5 6.27 -23.45 2.23
C GLY A 5 4.81 -22.97 2.18
N GLY A 6 3.87 -23.79 2.63
CA GLY A 6 2.44 -23.53 2.49
C GLY A 6 2.01 -22.32 3.31
N SER A 7 1.57 -21.25 2.63
CA SER A 7 0.85 -20.13 3.25
C SER A 7 -0.38 -20.66 3.99
N THR A 8 -0.25 -20.87 5.30
CA THR A 8 -1.35 -21.33 6.14
C THR A 8 -2.00 -20.10 6.75
N ALA A 9 -3.24 -19.82 6.34
CA ALA A 9 -4.06 -18.82 6.97
C ALA A 9 -4.96 -19.51 7.99
N LEU A 10 -4.80 -19.17 9.27
CA LEU A 10 -5.73 -19.58 10.32
C LEU A 10 -6.54 -18.36 10.74
N TRP A 11 -7.86 -18.47 10.75
CA TRP A 11 -8.72 -17.51 11.41
C TRP A 11 -9.18 -18.09 12.74
N ALA A 12 -8.79 -17.47 13.84
CA ALA A 12 -9.17 -17.93 15.17
C ALA A 12 -9.47 -16.72 16.06
N ARG A 13 -10.56 -16.82 16.84
CA ARG A 13 -10.93 -15.82 17.84
C ARG A 13 -11.07 -14.41 17.26
N GLY A 14 -11.59 -14.28 16.04
CA GLY A 14 -11.73 -12.99 15.36
C GLY A 14 -10.44 -12.43 14.76
N LEU A 15 -9.35 -13.20 14.76
CA LEU A 15 -8.05 -12.78 14.25
C LEU A 15 -7.61 -13.64 13.06
N TYR A 16 -7.04 -13.00 12.06
CA TYR A 16 -6.20 -13.62 11.05
C TYR A 16 -4.79 -13.84 11.62
N LEU A 17 -4.47 -15.12 11.78
CA LEU A 17 -3.18 -15.66 12.17
C LEU A 17 -2.53 -16.20 10.88
N ASN A 18 -1.97 -15.30 10.07
CA ASN A 18 -1.37 -15.68 8.80
C ASN A 18 0.01 -15.06 8.69
N GLY A 19 1.04 -15.86 8.50
CA GLY A 19 2.41 -15.41 8.22
C GLY A 19 3.03 -16.20 7.08
N PRO A 20 3.21 -15.62 5.88
CA PRO A 20 4.01 -16.27 4.85
C PRO A 20 5.47 -16.34 5.32
N SER A 21 6.05 -17.53 5.32
CA SER A 21 7.45 -17.75 5.74
C SER A 21 8.47 -16.96 4.90
N ASP A 22 8.10 -16.58 3.68
CA ASP A 22 8.89 -15.80 2.72
C ASP A 22 8.42 -14.35 2.58
N GLY A 23 7.42 -13.92 3.37
CA GLY A 23 6.85 -12.57 3.27
C GLY A 23 5.96 -12.33 2.05
N ALA A 24 5.77 -13.32 1.16
CA ALA A 24 4.98 -13.19 -0.05
C ALA A 24 3.58 -13.81 0.13
N PRO A 25 2.48 -13.05 -0.11
CA PRO A 25 1.13 -13.61 -0.03
C PRO A 25 0.86 -14.57 -1.19
N ARG A 26 0.12 -15.66 -0.91
CA ARG A 26 -0.27 -16.67 -1.91
C ARG A 26 -1.76 -17.01 -1.79
N PRO A 27 -2.43 -17.42 -2.89
CA PRO A 27 -3.80 -17.92 -2.83
C PRO A 27 -3.92 -19.18 -1.96
N VAL A 28 -4.99 -19.28 -1.16
CA VAL A 28 -5.29 -20.46 -0.34
C VAL A 28 -6.24 -21.38 -1.13
N ALA A 29 -5.84 -22.63 -1.37
CA ALA A 29 -6.58 -23.56 -2.23
C ALA A 29 -7.65 -24.40 -1.51
N ASN A 30 -7.50 -24.61 -0.20
CA ASN A 30 -8.38 -25.47 0.61
C ASN A 30 -8.57 -24.86 2.01
N ALA A 31 -9.70 -25.17 2.67
CA ALA A 31 -9.98 -24.71 4.03
C ALA A 31 -10.55 -25.85 4.90
N LEU A 32 -10.17 -25.87 6.19
CA LEU A 32 -10.80 -26.67 7.23
C LEU A 32 -11.52 -25.73 8.19
N LEU A 33 -12.82 -25.96 8.41
CA LEU A 33 -13.60 -25.21 9.40
C LEU A 33 -13.82 -26.08 10.62
N VAL A 34 -13.34 -25.61 11.77
CA VAL A 34 -13.57 -26.24 13.08
C VAL A 34 -14.48 -25.32 13.89
N PHE A 35 -15.63 -25.83 14.30
CA PHE A 35 -16.60 -25.08 15.08
C PHE A 35 -16.47 -25.42 16.57
N GLY A 36 -16.62 -24.40 17.42
CA GLY A 36 -16.72 -24.52 18.86
C GLY A 36 -17.65 -23.43 19.40
N GLN A 37 -18.01 -23.51 20.68
CA GLN A 37 -18.77 -22.42 21.32
C GLN A 37 -17.91 -21.15 21.34
N ALA A 38 -18.45 -20.08 20.78
CA ALA A 38 -17.78 -18.79 20.74
C ALA A 38 -18.07 -18.02 22.04
N GLU A 39 -17.05 -17.91 22.90
CA GLU A 39 -17.11 -16.99 24.03
C GLU A 39 -16.85 -15.55 23.55
N PRO A 40 -17.73 -14.58 23.87
CA PRO A 40 -17.56 -13.21 23.44
C PRO A 40 -16.28 -12.61 24.04
N LEU A 41 -15.50 -11.92 23.20
CA LEU A 41 -14.30 -11.23 23.64
C LEU A 41 -14.67 -9.90 24.31
N GLN A 42 -14.12 -9.67 25.50
CA GLN A 42 -14.22 -8.40 26.22
C GLN A 42 -13.04 -7.50 25.85
N ASP A 43 -13.26 -6.19 25.78
CA ASP A 43 -12.16 -5.27 25.48
C ASP A 43 -11.16 -5.18 26.65
N ALA A 44 -9.88 -5.21 26.32
CA ALA A 44 -8.77 -5.24 27.27
C ALA A 44 -8.24 -3.85 27.64
N GLY A 45 -8.87 -2.78 27.15
CA GLY A 45 -8.45 -1.40 27.35
C GLY A 45 -8.77 -0.51 26.17
N PRO A 46 -8.38 0.77 26.22
CA PRO A 46 -8.57 1.69 25.10
C PRO A 46 -7.75 1.22 23.87
N PRO A 47 -8.22 1.51 22.65
CA PRO A 47 -7.48 1.16 21.45
C PRO A 47 -6.16 1.92 21.40
N ALA A 48 -5.07 1.20 21.09
CA ALA A 48 -3.76 1.81 20.86
C ALA A 48 -3.59 2.18 19.38
N THR A 49 -2.59 3.01 19.08
CA THR A 49 -2.23 3.36 17.70
C THR A 49 -0.75 3.10 17.43
N VAL A 50 -0.43 2.72 16.19
CA VAL A 50 0.94 2.60 15.71
C VAL A 50 1.04 3.07 14.27
N THR A 51 2.17 3.65 13.90
CA THR A 51 2.47 4.09 12.53
C THR A 51 3.76 3.41 12.08
N LEU A 52 3.79 2.91 10.85
CA LEU A 52 4.95 2.29 10.23
C LEU A 52 5.01 2.63 8.73
N ASN A 53 6.19 2.64 8.14
CA ASN A 53 6.29 2.72 6.68
C ASN A 53 6.02 1.34 6.06
N ALA A 54 5.51 1.33 4.83
CA ALA A 54 5.29 0.10 4.08
C ALA A 54 6.59 -0.71 3.98
N GLY A 55 6.53 -1.97 4.39
CA GLY A 55 7.66 -2.90 4.41
C GLY A 55 8.52 -2.86 5.68
N GLU A 56 8.25 -1.95 6.61
CA GLU A 56 8.88 -1.97 7.94
C GLU A 56 8.15 -2.90 8.91
N THR A 57 8.75 -3.09 10.09
CA THR A 57 8.18 -3.86 11.19
C THR A 57 8.03 -2.98 12.41
N ALA A 58 6.89 -3.06 13.10
CA ALA A 58 6.61 -2.36 14.34
C ALA A 58 6.22 -3.35 15.45
N ALA A 59 6.71 -3.13 16.67
CA ALA A 59 6.31 -3.91 17.82
C ALA A 59 4.96 -3.40 18.36
N LEU A 60 4.01 -4.30 18.56
CA LEU A 60 2.75 -4.01 19.22
C LEU A 60 2.92 -4.24 20.73
N SER A 61 2.39 -3.30 21.51
CA SER A 61 2.37 -3.45 22.96
C SER A 61 1.32 -4.49 23.36
N PRO A 62 1.66 -5.44 24.26
CA PRO A 62 0.69 -6.37 24.80
C PRO A 62 -0.38 -5.62 25.63
N PRO A 63 -1.49 -6.30 25.96
CA PRO A 63 -2.47 -5.76 26.90
C PRO A 63 -1.81 -5.34 28.22
N PRO A 64 -2.24 -4.24 28.87
CA PRO A 64 -1.63 -3.76 30.13
C PRO A 64 -1.62 -4.79 31.26
N ASP A 65 -2.53 -5.76 31.22
CA ASP A 65 -2.72 -6.83 32.19
C ASP A 65 -2.10 -8.17 31.75
N ALA A 66 -1.24 -8.17 30.74
CA ALA A 66 -0.59 -9.37 30.22
C ALA A 66 0.41 -10.00 31.21
N ALA A 67 -0.10 -10.80 32.14
CA ALA A 67 0.70 -11.59 33.07
C ALA A 67 0.78 -13.05 32.61
N GLY A 68 1.88 -13.43 31.97
CA GLY A 68 2.34 -14.82 31.83
C GLY A 68 1.49 -15.79 30.99
N GLY A 69 0.35 -15.37 30.44
CA GLY A 69 -0.49 -16.17 29.54
C GLY A 69 -0.02 -16.13 28.09
N GLY A 70 -0.30 -17.19 27.32
CA GLY A 70 -0.06 -17.21 25.87
C GLY A 70 -0.92 -16.18 25.16
N ILE A 71 -0.30 -15.11 24.66
CA ILE A 71 -0.98 -14.08 23.87
C ILE A 71 -1.09 -14.58 22.43
N LEU A 72 -2.29 -14.49 21.88
CA LEU A 72 -2.53 -14.70 20.46
C LEU A 72 -2.49 -13.36 19.73
N TRP A 73 -1.57 -13.23 18.78
CA TRP A 73 -1.43 -12.04 17.95
C TRP A 73 -1.96 -12.25 16.55
N GLY A 74 -2.59 -11.23 15.97
CA GLY A 74 -3.05 -11.27 14.59
C GLY A 74 -3.62 -9.96 14.09
N THR A 75 -4.13 -9.96 12.85
CA THR A 75 -4.89 -8.85 12.29
C THR A 75 -6.38 -9.12 12.35
N VAL A 76 -7.20 -8.09 12.53
CA VAL A 76 -8.66 -8.20 12.54
C VAL A 76 -9.21 -8.20 11.11
N ASP A 77 -8.55 -7.46 10.21
CA ASP A 77 -9.00 -7.21 8.84
C ASP A 77 -8.18 -7.97 7.77
N GLY A 78 -7.14 -8.71 8.16
CA GLY A 78 -6.28 -9.46 7.24
C GLY A 78 -5.37 -8.58 6.38
N ARG A 79 -5.22 -7.28 6.68
CA ARG A 79 -4.49 -6.31 5.82
C ARG A 79 -3.00 -6.16 6.15
N GLY A 80 -2.44 -7.09 6.93
CA GLY A 80 -1.03 -7.13 7.31
C GLY A 80 -0.70 -8.44 8.03
N PHE A 81 0.55 -8.56 8.47
CA PHE A 81 1.02 -9.72 9.22
C PHE A 81 1.43 -9.31 10.63
N VAL A 82 0.97 -10.05 11.64
CA VAL A 82 1.51 -9.97 13.01
C VAL A 82 2.03 -11.34 13.40
N ASP A 83 3.32 -11.44 13.73
CA ASP A 83 3.89 -12.67 14.28
C ASP A 83 3.46 -12.88 15.75
N GLN A 84 3.70 -14.07 16.31
CA GLN A 84 3.34 -14.35 17.70
C GLN A 84 4.26 -13.69 18.74
N LEU A 85 5.25 -12.91 18.30
CA LEU A 85 6.03 -12.00 19.14
C LEU A 85 5.44 -10.58 19.15
N GLY A 86 4.29 -10.37 18.50
CA GLY A 86 3.64 -9.07 18.41
C GLY A 86 4.29 -8.11 17.41
N ARG A 87 5.06 -8.62 16.43
CA ARG A 87 5.68 -7.78 15.40
C ARG A 87 4.76 -7.67 14.20
N LEU A 88 4.26 -6.46 13.96
CA LEU A 88 3.45 -6.11 12.81
C LEU A 88 4.35 -5.77 11.63
N SER A 89 4.04 -6.30 10.45
CA SER A 89 4.57 -5.86 9.15
C SER A 89 3.46 -5.75 8.13
N ALA A 90 3.55 -4.75 7.25
CA ALA A 90 2.56 -4.53 6.18
C ALA A 90 3.19 -3.81 5.01
N THR A 91 2.80 -4.18 3.79
CA THR A 91 3.30 -3.57 2.53
C THR A 91 2.27 -2.70 1.84
N ARG A 92 0.99 -2.78 2.24
CA ARG A 92 -0.09 -1.98 1.67
C ARG A 92 -0.35 -0.76 2.54
N ALA A 93 -0.23 0.44 1.97
CA ALA A 93 -0.52 1.68 2.66
C ALA A 93 -2.01 1.79 3.07
N GLY A 94 -2.27 2.62 4.08
CA GLY A 94 -3.58 2.87 4.67
C GLY A 94 -3.74 2.30 6.08
N THR A 95 -4.97 2.29 6.56
CA THR A 95 -5.28 1.83 7.92
C THR A 95 -5.58 0.33 7.94
N LEU A 96 -5.06 -0.35 8.96
CA LEU A 96 -5.41 -1.72 9.33
C LEU A 96 -5.64 -1.86 10.84
N ALA A 97 -6.27 -2.94 11.26
CA ALA A 97 -6.45 -3.25 12.68
C ALA A 97 -5.68 -4.52 13.06
N ALA A 98 -4.76 -4.40 14.02
CA ALA A 98 -4.12 -5.52 14.68
C ALA A 98 -4.75 -5.74 16.06
N ALA A 99 -4.58 -6.93 16.62
CA ALA A 99 -5.03 -7.19 17.98
C ALA A 99 -4.21 -8.30 18.65
N SER A 100 -4.21 -8.22 19.98
CA SER A 100 -3.84 -9.33 20.86
C SER A 100 -5.09 -9.88 21.54
N VAL A 101 -5.13 -11.19 21.70
CA VAL A 101 -6.17 -11.89 22.46
C VAL A 101 -5.51 -12.74 23.54
N MET A 102 -5.95 -12.57 24.78
CA MET A 102 -5.47 -13.31 25.95
C MET A 102 -6.68 -13.72 26.78
N SER A 103 -6.85 -15.02 27.04
CA SER A 103 -8.09 -15.56 27.64
C SER A 103 -9.31 -14.96 26.93
N ALA A 104 -10.38 -14.53 27.60
CA ALA A 104 -11.54 -13.90 26.95
C ALA A 104 -11.38 -12.39 26.65
N ARG A 105 -10.17 -11.83 26.69
CA ARG A 105 -9.92 -10.39 26.48
C ARG A 105 -9.23 -10.11 25.15
N ARG A 106 -9.56 -8.97 24.52
CA ARG A 106 -8.97 -8.49 23.26
C ARG A 106 -8.49 -7.05 23.40
N HIS A 107 -7.26 -6.77 23.01
CA HIS A 107 -6.75 -5.40 22.87
C HIS A 107 -6.53 -5.07 21.39
N THR A 108 -7.19 -4.02 20.89
CA THR A 108 -7.12 -3.62 19.48
C THR A 108 -6.12 -2.48 19.30
N VAL A 109 -5.32 -2.58 18.23
CA VAL A 109 -4.36 -1.55 17.80
C VAL A 109 -4.71 -1.09 16.39
N THR A 110 -5.05 0.18 16.25
CA THR A 110 -5.22 0.82 14.93
C THR A 110 -3.86 1.16 14.37
N CYS A 111 -3.55 0.60 13.20
CA CYS A 111 -2.24 0.73 12.59
C CYS A 111 -2.35 1.56 11.31
N THR A 112 -1.50 2.56 11.16
CA THR A 112 -1.41 3.39 9.93
C THR A 112 -0.14 3.06 9.19
N VAL A 113 -0.28 2.50 7.98
CA VAL A 113 0.84 2.20 7.09
C VAL A 113 1.01 3.36 6.10
N ILE A 114 2.16 4.03 6.16
CA ILE A 114 2.51 5.12 5.26
C ILE A 114 3.21 4.53 4.02
N PRO A 115 2.92 4.98 2.78
CA PRO A 115 3.69 4.58 1.60
C PRO A 115 5.19 4.76 1.81
N GLY A 116 6.00 3.85 1.26
CA GLY A 116 7.46 3.99 1.27
C GLY A 116 7.94 5.15 0.38
N PRO A 117 9.26 5.41 0.33
CA PRO A 117 9.82 6.44 -0.55
C PRO A 117 9.49 6.17 -2.03
N PRO A 118 9.45 7.22 -2.88
CA PRO A 118 9.20 7.07 -4.31
C PRO A 118 10.20 6.08 -4.93
N ALA A 119 9.70 5.11 -5.69
CA ALA A 119 10.55 4.09 -6.31
C ALA A 119 10.25 3.88 -7.80
N ARG A 120 9.04 4.22 -8.26
CA ARG A 120 8.62 4.01 -9.64
C ARG A 120 7.86 5.23 -10.16
N LEU A 121 8.24 5.66 -11.37
CA LEU A 121 7.56 6.68 -12.15
C LEU A 121 7.09 6.05 -13.47
N ARG A 122 5.82 6.21 -13.79
CA ARG A 122 5.25 5.86 -15.09
C ARG A 122 4.56 7.07 -15.68
N ALA A 123 4.64 7.25 -16.99
CA ALA A 123 3.89 8.27 -17.71
C ALA A 123 3.09 7.65 -18.85
N VAL A 124 1.94 8.24 -19.15
CA VAL A 124 1.11 7.93 -20.32
C VAL A 124 0.74 9.24 -20.99
N LEU A 125 0.81 9.27 -22.32
CA LEU A 125 0.33 10.37 -23.14
C LEU A 125 -0.94 9.91 -23.87
N GLY A 126 -2.04 10.64 -23.70
CA GLY A 126 -3.31 10.41 -24.37
C GLY A 126 -3.80 11.64 -25.11
N ALA A 127 -4.84 11.49 -25.94
CA ALA A 127 -5.51 12.61 -26.60
C ALA A 127 -6.27 13.47 -25.58
N ALA A 128 -6.43 14.76 -25.88
CA ALA A 128 -7.23 15.65 -25.05
C ALA A 128 -8.75 15.40 -25.29
N PRO A 129 -9.63 15.50 -24.27
CA PRO A 129 -11.07 15.23 -24.43
C PRO A 129 -11.83 16.14 -25.41
N ASN A 130 -11.31 17.32 -25.75
CA ASN A 130 -11.96 18.33 -26.62
C ASN A 130 -11.04 18.75 -27.80
N ASP A 131 -10.41 17.76 -28.43
CA ASP A 131 -9.25 17.81 -29.34
C ASP A 131 -9.41 18.70 -30.61
N PRO A 132 -8.71 19.83 -30.73
CA PRO A 132 -7.97 20.14 -31.95
C PRO A 132 -6.71 19.24 -32.02
N PRO A 133 -6.24 18.83 -33.22
CA PRO A 133 -5.24 17.74 -33.42
C PRO A 133 -3.85 17.94 -32.75
N ASP A 134 -3.65 19.09 -32.11
CA ASP A 134 -2.40 19.52 -31.51
C ASP A 134 -2.43 19.52 -29.99
N ARG A 135 -3.41 18.84 -29.35
CA ARG A 135 -3.48 18.75 -27.88
C ARG A 135 -3.35 17.32 -27.37
N SER A 136 -2.78 17.18 -26.18
CA SER A 136 -2.62 15.89 -25.51
C SER A 136 -2.67 16.06 -24.01
N VAL A 137 -2.96 14.98 -23.28
CA VAL A 137 -2.87 14.95 -21.81
C VAL A 137 -1.80 13.95 -21.43
N VAL A 138 -0.80 14.40 -20.68
CA VAL A 138 0.18 13.52 -20.06
C VAL A 138 -0.25 13.25 -18.62
N THR A 139 -0.28 11.98 -18.22
CA THR A 139 -0.56 11.55 -16.85
C THR A 139 0.64 10.78 -16.32
N ALA A 140 1.25 11.30 -15.26
CA ALA A 140 2.27 10.64 -14.48
C ALA A 140 1.64 9.85 -13.33
N THR A 141 2.23 8.72 -12.96
CA THR A 141 1.88 7.92 -11.79
C THR A 141 3.15 7.59 -11.01
N VAL A 142 3.18 8.00 -9.74
CA VAL A 142 4.30 7.77 -8.82
C VAL A 142 3.89 6.76 -7.76
N THR A 143 4.69 5.71 -7.58
CA THR A 143 4.46 4.66 -6.58
C THR A 143 5.74 4.26 -5.84
N ASP A 144 5.58 3.67 -4.66
CA ASP A 144 6.68 3.08 -3.91
C ASP A 144 7.08 1.71 -4.51
N ARG A 145 8.03 1.03 -3.88
CA ARG A 145 8.51 -0.27 -4.39
C ARG A 145 7.45 -1.38 -4.34
N PHE A 146 6.43 -1.22 -3.50
CA PHE A 146 5.31 -2.15 -3.28
C PHE A 146 4.07 -1.79 -4.12
N GLY A 147 4.11 -0.69 -4.87
CA GLY A 147 3.01 -0.23 -5.70
C GLY A 147 1.99 0.64 -4.96
N ASN A 148 2.30 1.12 -3.74
CA ASN A 148 1.44 2.09 -3.08
C ASN A 148 1.52 3.44 -3.81
N PRO A 149 0.39 4.14 -4.04
CA PRO A 149 0.40 5.48 -4.61
C PRO A 149 0.99 6.48 -3.62
N LEU A 150 1.83 7.41 -4.11
CA LEU A 150 2.35 8.50 -3.30
C LEU A 150 1.64 9.82 -3.61
N PRO A 151 0.87 10.39 -2.67
CA PRO A 151 0.35 11.75 -2.81
C PRO A 151 1.44 12.80 -2.57
N ASP A 152 1.17 14.02 -3.04
CA ASP A 152 1.96 15.23 -2.81
C ASP A 152 3.43 15.15 -3.30
N VAL A 153 3.67 14.34 -4.32
CA VAL A 153 4.98 14.27 -4.99
C VAL A 153 5.00 15.23 -6.16
N GLU A 154 5.97 16.13 -6.20
CA GLU A 154 6.16 17.03 -7.35
C GLU A 154 6.62 16.24 -8.59
N VAL A 155 5.94 16.48 -9.70
CA VAL A 155 6.22 15.96 -11.04
C VAL A 155 6.44 17.13 -11.99
N VAL A 156 7.48 17.04 -12.82
CA VAL A 156 7.82 18.03 -13.85
C VAL A 156 7.55 17.43 -15.23
N PHE A 157 6.87 18.20 -16.08
CA PHE A 157 6.57 17.85 -17.48
C PHE A 157 7.39 18.73 -18.42
N ALA A 158 8.25 18.10 -19.22
CA ALA A 158 9.11 18.77 -20.20
C ALA A 158 8.81 18.24 -21.61
N PRO A 159 7.78 18.79 -22.30
CA PRO A 159 7.51 18.47 -23.69
C PRO A 159 8.63 18.96 -24.62
N LYS A 160 8.84 18.24 -25.71
CA LYS A 160 9.68 18.62 -26.84
C LYS A 160 8.78 18.87 -28.06
N GLY A 161 8.80 20.10 -28.56
CA GLY A 161 7.93 20.53 -29.66
C GLY A 161 6.54 20.98 -29.19
N GLY A 162 6.42 21.44 -27.94
CA GLY A 162 5.18 21.95 -27.38
C GLY A 162 5.39 22.56 -26.00
N THR A 163 4.28 22.94 -25.36
CA THR A 163 4.23 23.52 -24.01
C THR A 163 3.30 22.74 -23.10
N ALA A 164 3.62 22.66 -21.81
CA ALA A 164 2.82 21.96 -20.81
C ALA A 164 2.14 22.96 -19.86
N ASP A 165 0.85 22.75 -19.59
CA ASP A 165 0.08 23.51 -18.61
C ASP A 165 -0.68 22.56 -17.66
N PRO A 166 -0.30 22.51 -16.37
CA PRO A 166 0.87 23.14 -15.78
C PRO A 166 2.17 22.39 -16.12
N ALA A 167 3.32 23.09 -16.15
CA ALA A 167 4.63 22.44 -16.31
C ALA A 167 5.07 21.63 -15.08
N ARG A 168 4.47 21.89 -13.92
CA ARG A 168 4.71 21.18 -12.66
C ARG A 168 3.39 20.90 -11.95
N ALA A 169 3.20 19.69 -11.46
CA ALA A 169 2.04 19.33 -10.66
C ALA A 169 2.43 18.39 -9.52
N ARG A 170 1.64 18.39 -8.46
CA ARG A 170 1.77 17.44 -7.34
C ARG A 170 0.81 16.27 -7.53
N THR A 171 1.23 15.07 -7.17
CA THR A 171 0.40 13.88 -7.28
C THR A 171 -0.78 13.91 -6.31
N ASP A 172 -1.92 13.37 -6.74
CA ASP A 172 -3.12 13.22 -5.93
C ASP A 172 -3.06 11.97 -5.02
N VAL A 173 -4.18 11.67 -4.34
CA VAL A 173 -4.31 10.48 -3.48
C VAL A 173 -4.15 9.14 -4.21
N ARG A 174 -4.22 9.13 -5.55
CA ARG A 174 -3.97 7.96 -6.41
C ARG A 174 -2.54 7.95 -6.95
N GLY A 175 -1.70 8.88 -6.50
CA GLY A 175 -0.32 9.02 -6.95
C GLY A 175 -0.21 9.59 -8.36
N GLN A 176 -1.25 10.28 -8.86
CA GLN A 176 -1.32 10.77 -10.22
C GLN A 176 -1.17 12.28 -10.32
N ALA A 177 -0.39 12.73 -11.30
CA ALA A 177 -0.27 14.14 -11.69
C ALA A 177 -0.50 14.25 -13.20
N ALA A 178 -1.20 15.27 -13.66
CA ALA A 178 -1.50 15.45 -15.07
C ALA A 178 -1.21 16.87 -15.55
N ALA A 179 -0.88 16.99 -16.84
CA ALA A 179 -0.74 18.26 -17.54
C ALA A 179 -1.31 18.14 -18.95
N GLU A 180 -1.90 19.22 -19.43
CA GLU A 180 -2.25 19.36 -20.84
C GLU A 180 -1.01 19.82 -21.63
N ILE A 181 -0.82 19.27 -22.82
CA ILE A 181 0.24 19.62 -23.75
C ILE A 181 -0.39 20.25 -24.98
N VAL A 182 0.11 21.41 -25.37
CA VAL A 182 -0.17 22.05 -26.66
C VAL A 182 1.07 21.89 -27.54
N TRP A 183 0.93 21.26 -28.69
CA TRP A 183 2.04 20.97 -29.61
C TRP A 183 2.22 22.10 -30.63
N ASP A 184 3.47 22.52 -30.82
CA ASP A 184 3.86 23.55 -31.80
C ASP A 184 4.40 22.92 -33.10
N VAL A 185 4.56 21.59 -33.13
CA VAL A 185 5.09 20.82 -34.26
C VAL A 185 4.18 19.64 -34.56
N GLU A 186 4.13 19.21 -35.81
CA GLU A 186 3.33 18.04 -36.22
C GLU A 186 4.00 16.69 -35.91
N THR A 187 5.33 16.62 -35.86
CA THR A 187 6.08 15.36 -35.71
C THR A 187 7.19 15.44 -34.68
N GLY A 188 7.66 14.30 -34.17
CA GLY A 188 8.73 14.25 -33.18
C GLY A 188 8.31 14.65 -31.76
N ARG A 189 6.99 14.67 -31.51
CA ARG A 189 6.36 15.00 -30.24
C ARG A 189 6.80 14.03 -29.14
N SER A 190 7.29 14.54 -28.01
CA SER A 190 7.58 13.73 -26.83
C SER A 190 7.50 14.54 -25.55
N VAL A 191 7.26 13.87 -24.43
CA VAL A 191 7.29 14.49 -23.10
C VAL A 191 8.25 13.70 -22.22
N VAL A 192 9.21 14.40 -21.63
CA VAL A 192 10.03 13.88 -20.55
C VAL A 192 9.35 14.24 -19.24
N VAL A 193 9.08 13.22 -18.42
CA VAL A 193 8.44 13.35 -17.11
C VAL A 193 9.47 13.00 -16.05
N CYS A 194 9.66 13.87 -15.08
CA CYS A 194 10.65 13.71 -14.01
C CYS A 194 10.01 13.87 -12.64
N THR A 195 10.50 13.12 -11.65
CA THR A 195 10.20 13.38 -10.24
C THR A 195 11.37 13.00 -9.35
N GLY A 196 11.79 13.91 -8.46
CA GLY A 196 12.89 13.69 -7.52
C GLY A 196 14.13 13.05 -8.15
N GLY A 197 14.71 12.07 -7.46
CA GLY A 197 15.86 11.30 -7.92
C GLY A 197 15.55 10.05 -8.75
N LEU A 198 14.30 9.89 -9.23
CA LEU A 198 13.93 8.75 -10.06
C LEU A 198 14.38 8.96 -11.51
N SER A 199 14.60 7.85 -12.23
CA SER A 199 14.79 7.89 -13.69
C SER A 199 13.58 8.52 -14.37
N SER A 200 13.83 9.39 -15.35
CA SER A 200 12.76 10.04 -16.10
C SER A 200 12.00 9.06 -16.98
N ALA A 201 10.70 9.31 -17.15
CA ALA A 201 9.85 8.59 -18.09
C ALA A 201 9.70 9.43 -19.36
N VAL A 202 9.95 8.82 -20.53
CA VAL A 202 9.78 9.49 -21.83
C VAL A 202 8.60 8.86 -22.56
N VAL A 203 7.60 9.67 -22.86
CA VAL A 203 6.44 9.27 -23.67
C VAL A 203 6.46 10.00 -25.00
N ARG A 204 6.11 9.30 -26.09
CA ARG A 204 6.10 9.88 -27.44
C ARG A 204 4.66 10.12 -27.89
N GLY A 205 4.45 11.28 -28.51
CA GLY A 205 3.23 11.56 -29.26
C GLY A 205 3.19 10.76 -30.54
N ARG A 206 1.98 10.64 -31.10
CA ARG A 206 1.84 10.25 -32.51
C ARG A 206 2.31 11.38 -33.41
#